data_AF-A0A913ZFC1-F1
#
_entry.id   AF-A0A913ZFC1-F1
#
_cell.length_a   1.000
_cell.length_b   1.000
_cell.length_c   1.000
_cell.angle_alpha   90.00
_cell.angle_beta   90.00
_cell.angle_gamma   90.00
#
_symmetry.space_group_name_H-M   'P 1'
#
loop_
_entity.id
_entity.type
_entity.pdbx_description
1 polymer ?
#
loop_
_entity_poly.entity_id
_entity_poly.type
_entity_poly.pdbx_seq_one_letter_code
_entity_poly.pdbx_strand_id
1 'polypeptide(L)'
;MQLYLILVLSLIGFAADINCDDDPCQNGGTCKTFLFKSYCSCPLGIHGDRCEINACVDAGDPCQNGGTCNNNILSQGYTCLCPFGTNGQHCENVPCQGDPCENGGTCYPSLFDNTFTCSCTNEYYGDTCSTRNDYCDAAPCQNGGSCYVYGDQQACVCPDAINGDTCQYDPCGPKPCQNDGKCVPGQDGAHTCLCPLGFHGDDCEVGKYP
;
A
#
# COMPACT_ATOMS: atom_id res chain seq x y z
N MET A 1 -40.75 -75.32 22.59
CA MET A 1 -40.07 -74.17 23.21
C MET A 1 -38.56 -74.41 23.36
N GLN A 2 -37.94 -75.33 22.62
CA GLN A 2 -37.68 -75.30 21.16
C GLN A 2 -36.81 -74.12 20.77
N LEU A 3 -35.87 -74.42 19.86
CA LEU A 3 -35.62 -73.77 18.57
C LEU A 3 -35.87 -72.26 18.48
N TYR A 4 -37.02 -71.76 18.93
CA TYR A 4 -37.28 -70.37 19.28
C TYR A 4 -36.15 -69.74 20.11
N LEU A 5 -35.64 -70.37 21.18
CA LEU A 5 -34.58 -69.76 22.00
C LEU A 5 -33.23 -69.63 21.26
N ILE A 6 -32.94 -70.55 20.33
CA ILE A 6 -31.75 -70.51 19.47
C ILE A 6 -31.97 -69.56 18.27
N LEU A 7 -33.20 -69.45 17.76
CA LEU A 7 -33.61 -68.49 16.74
C LEU A 7 -33.64 -67.04 17.27
N VAL A 8 -33.99 -66.83 18.54
CA VAL A 8 -33.90 -65.50 19.17
C VAL A 8 -32.43 -65.12 19.34
N LEU A 9 -31.55 -66.07 19.69
CA LEU A 9 -30.09 -65.84 19.77
C LEU A 9 -29.46 -65.56 18.40
N SER A 10 -30.00 -66.11 17.29
CA SER A 10 -29.60 -65.72 15.93
C SER A 10 -30.24 -64.42 15.42
N LEU A 11 -31.29 -63.91 16.09
CA LEU A 11 -31.85 -62.57 15.83
C LEU A 11 -31.14 -61.45 16.61
N ILE A 12 -30.32 -61.79 17.61
CA ILE A 12 -29.34 -60.86 18.20
C ILE A 12 -28.00 -60.89 17.42
N GLY A 13 -27.94 -61.69 16.36
CA GLY A 13 -26.78 -61.89 15.49
C GLY A 13 -26.61 -60.87 14.39
N PHE A 14 -27.14 -59.66 14.56
CA PHE A 14 -26.75 -58.47 13.80
C PHE A 14 -26.88 -57.23 14.71
N ALA A 15 -26.22 -57.22 15.87
CA ALA A 15 -25.62 -55.95 16.24
C ALA A 15 -24.59 -55.69 15.13
N ALA A 16 -24.99 -54.92 14.12
CA ALA A 16 -24.04 -54.38 13.15
C ALA A 16 -22.86 -53.87 13.97
N ASP A 17 -21.66 -54.21 13.52
CA ASP A 17 -20.42 -53.74 14.11
C ASP A 17 -20.48 -52.20 14.17
N ILE A 18 -20.85 -51.66 15.33
CA ILE A 18 -21.07 -50.22 15.58
C ILE A 18 -20.00 -49.72 16.56
N ASN A 19 -18.89 -50.43 16.63
CA ASN A 19 -17.73 -50.06 17.44
C ASN A 19 -16.66 -49.42 16.57
N CYS A 20 -15.82 -48.61 17.19
CA CYS A 20 -14.66 -47.99 16.56
C CYS A 20 -13.54 -49.00 16.23
N ASP A 21 -13.89 -50.27 16.03
CA ASP A 21 -12.93 -51.38 15.86
C ASP A 21 -12.17 -51.25 14.52
N ASP A 22 -12.82 -50.72 13.48
CA ASP A 22 -12.22 -50.44 12.17
C ASP A 22 -11.79 -48.96 11.98
N ASP A 23 -11.93 -48.12 13.02
CA ASP A 23 -11.79 -46.65 12.97
C ASP A 23 -12.29 -46.01 11.65
N PRO A 24 -13.60 -45.79 11.50
CA PRO A 24 -14.17 -45.31 10.26
C PRO A 24 -13.81 -43.85 9.94
N CYS A 25 -13.19 -43.12 10.86
CA CYS A 25 -12.96 -41.68 10.74
C CYS A 25 -11.71 -41.37 9.90
N GLN A 26 -11.81 -40.35 9.05
CA GLN A 26 -10.74 -39.90 8.17
C GLN A 26 -10.12 -38.58 8.69
N ASN A 27 -9.03 -38.14 8.05
CA ASN A 27 -8.40 -36.83 8.29
C ASN A 27 -8.12 -36.51 9.77
N GLY A 28 -7.79 -37.52 10.59
CA GLY A 28 -7.51 -37.36 12.02
C GLY A 28 -8.76 -37.21 12.90
N GLY A 29 -9.95 -37.54 12.39
CA GLY A 29 -11.16 -37.67 13.18
C GLY A 29 -11.03 -38.72 14.27
N THR A 30 -11.64 -38.47 15.43
CA THR A 30 -11.67 -39.44 16.53
C THR A 30 -13.01 -40.15 16.55
N CYS A 31 -13.02 -41.47 16.37
CA CYS A 31 -14.23 -42.26 16.51
C CYS A 31 -14.71 -42.27 17.97
N LYS A 32 -16.01 -42.04 18.16
CA LYS A 32 -16.68 -42.05 19.47
C LYS A 32 -17.97 -42.84 19.38
N THR A 33 -18.34 -43.51 20.46
CA THR A 33 -19.58 -44.28 20.56
C THR A 33 -20.53 -43.62 21.57
N PHE A 34 -21.78 -43.40 21.17
CA PHE A 34 -22.84 -42.90 22.05
C PHE A 34 -24.16 -43.65 21.78
N LEU A 35 -24.80 -44.17 22.82
CA LEU A 35 -26.07 -44.92 22.74
C LEU A 35 -26.08 -45.99 21.64
N PHE A 36 -25.01 -46.80 21.56
CA PHE A 36 -24.87 -47.85 20.54
C PHE A 36 -24.85 -47.34 19.09
N LYS A 37 -24.41 -46.09 18.87
CA LYS A 37 -24.05 -45.52 17.56
C LYS A 37 -22.63 -44.98 17.59
N SER A 38 -21.82 -45.31 16.58
CA SER A 38 -20.53 -44.68 16.34
C SER A 38 -20.71 -43.39 15.55
N TYR A 39 -19.93 -42.37 15.88
CA TYR A 39 -19.84 -41.12 15.13
C TYR A 39 -18.41 -40.59 15.19
N CYS A 40 -18.04 -39.78 14.20
CA CYS A 40 -16.72 -39.18 14.15
C CYS A 40 -16.73 -37.77 14.75
N SER A 41 -15.78 -37.53 15.66
CA SER A 41 -15.48 -36.20 16.17
C SER A 41 -14.39 -35.59 15.31
N CYS A 42 -14.75 -34.68 14.40
CA CYS A 42 -13.82 -34.12 13.43
C CYS A 42 -12.90 -33.04 13.99
N PRO A 43 -11.66 -32.91 13.47
CA PRO A 43 -10.82 -31.74 13.70
C PRO A 43 -11.47 -30.46 13.18
N LEU A 44 -10.95 -29.31 13.62
CA LEU A 44 -11.48 -28.00 13.21
C LEU A 44 -11.46 -27.83 11.68
N GLY A 45 -12.61 -27.47 11.11
CA GLY A 45 -12.79 -27.21 9.68
C GLY A 45 -12.92 -28.46 8.81
N ILE A 46 -12.76 -29.66 9.36
CA ILE A 46 -13.03 -30.91 8.64
C ILE A 46 -14.50 -31.29 8.85
N HIS A 47 -15.17 -31.71 7.78
CA HIS A 47 -16.61 -31.97 7.80
C HIS A 47 -16.95 -33.37 7.27
N GLY A 48 -18.23 -33.71 7.32
CA GLY A 48 -18.76 -35.02 6.92
C GLY A 48 -18.97 -35.96 8.10
N ASP A 49 -19.78 -36.99 7.90
CA ASP A 49 -20.12 -37.96 8.96
C ASP A 49 -18.92 -38.80 9.38
N ARG A 50 -17.92 -38.94 8.49
CA ARG A 50 -16.67 -39.66 8.71
C ARG A 50 -15.46 -38.73 8.68
N CYS A 51 -15.64 -37.41 8.75
CA CYS A 51 -14.56 -36.43 8.61
C CYS A 51 -13.82 -36.54 7.27
N GLU A 52 -14.50 -36.96 6.22
CA GLU A 52 -13.96 -37.21 4.89
C GLU A 52 -13.78 -35.94 4.06
N ILE A 53 -14.46 -34.84 4.42
CA ILE A 53 -14.42 -33.59 3.67
C ILE A 53 -13.31 -32.72 4.23
N ASN A 54 -12.22 -32.62 3.47
CA ASN A 54 -11.06 -31.79 3.74
C ASN A 54 -10.88 -30.84 2.56
N ALA A 55 -11.56 -29.71 2.60
CA ALA A 55 -11.68 -28.80 1.47
C ALA A 55 -10.32 -28.33 0.90
N CYS A 56 -9.27 -28.22 1.72
CA CYS A 56 -7.91 -27.92 1.25
C CYS A 56 -7.30 -29.05 0.42
N VAL A 57 -7.38 -30.29 0.91
CA VAL A 57 -6.83 -31.47 0.22
C VAL A 57 -7.68 -31.85 -0.99
N ASP A 58 -9.00 -31.80 -0.84
CA ASP A 58 -9.97 -32.14 -1.89
C ASP A 58 -9.87 -31.18 -3.08
N ALA A 59 -9.55 -29.91 -2.82
CA ALA A 59 -9.28 -28.90 -3.85
C ALA A 59 -7.82 -28.94 -4.38
N GLY A 60 -6.96 -29.80 -3.83
CA GLY A 60 -5.58 -29.98 -4.29
C GLY A 60 -4.65 -28.82 -3.93
N ASP A 61 -4.70 -28.34 -2.68
CA ASP A 61 -3.93 -27.18 -2.18
C ASP A 61 -4.15 -25.92 -3.04
N PRO A 62 -5.36 -25.35 -2.97
CA PRO A 62 -5.84 -24.35 -3.94
C PRO A 62 -5.14 -22.98 -3.85
N CYS A 63 -4.37 -22.72 -2.80
CA CYS A 63 -3.73 -21.43 -2.56
C CYS A 63 -2.42 -21.30 -3.37
N GLN A 64 -2.26 -20.17 -4.05
CA GLN A 64 -1.13 -19.85 -4.92
C GLN A 64 -0.12 -18.95 -4.21
N ASN A 65 1.02 -18.71 -4.85
CA ASN A 65 2.05 -17.75 -4.43
C ASN A 65 2.53 -17.91 -2.96
N GLY A 66 2.55 -19.14 -2.45
CA GLY A 66 2.95 -19.44 -1.07
C GLY A 66 1.85 -19.20 -0.02
N GLY A 67 0.60 -19.05 -0.45
CA GLY A 67 -0.56 -18.97 0.43
C GLY A 67 -0.76 -20.24 1.26
N THR A 68 -1.26 -20.08 2.48
CA THR A 68 -1.59 -21.21 3.38
C THR A 68 -3.08 -21.51 3.31
N CYS A 69 -3.44 -22.75 2.96
CA CYS A 69 -4.83 -23.18 2.95
C CYS A 69 -5.30 -23.53 4.36
N ASN A 70 -6.45 -22.98 4.76
CA ASN A 70 -7.14 -23.36 5.99
C ASN A 70 -8.56 -23.83 5.67
N ASN A 71 -8.93 -24.99 6.20
CA ASN A 71 -10.30 -25.46 6.13
C ASN A 71 -11.22 -24.52 6.93
N ASN A 72 -12.39 -24.20 6.36
CA ASN A 72 -13.33 -23.28 6.99
C ASN A 72 -14.11 -23.99 8.11
N ILE A 73 -14.21 -23.35 9.28
CA ILE A 73 -14.88 -23.95 10.45
C ILE A 73 -16.41 -23.92 10.30
N LEU A 74 -16.95 -22.94 9.57
CA LEU A 74 -18.39 -22.67 9.44
C LEU A 74 -19.01 -23.25 8.17
N SER A 75 -18.20 -23.64 7.19
CA SER A 75 -18.66 -24.18 5.91
C SER A 75 -17.74 -25.31 5.44
N GLN A 76 -18.23 -26.15 4.53
CA GLN A 76 -17.47 -27.23 3.89
C GLN A 76 -16.46 -26.71 2.83
N GLY A 77 -15.93 -25.50 3.04
CA GLY A 77 -15.01 -24.82 2.12
C GLY A 77 -13.65 -24.54 2.77
N TYR A 78 -12.86 -23.69 2.13
CA TYR A 78 -11.55 -23.28 2.61
C TYR A 78 -11.36 -21.77 2.53
N THR A 79 -10.26 -21.28 3.09
CA THR A 79 -9.80 -19.89 2.98
C THR A 79 -8.30 -19.89 2.84
N CYS A 80 -7.78 -19.09 1.93
CA CYS A 80 -6.34 -18.90 1.75
C CYS A 80 -5.86 -17.72 2.59
N LEU A 81 -4.83 -17.94 3.40
CA LEU A 81 -4.06 -16.87 4.03
C LEU A 81 -2.93 -16.48 3.10
N CYS A 82 -3.01 -15.26 2.58
CA CYS A 82 -2.06 -14.76 1.59
C CYS A 82 -0.83 -14.12 2.25
N PRO A 83 0.39 -14.42 1.74
CA PRO A 83 1.58 -13.70 2.16
C PRO A 83 1.52 -12.23 1.75
N PHE A 84 2.29 -11.39 2.44
CA PHE A 84 2.39 -9.97 2.15
C PHE A 84 2.73 -9.74 0.67
N GLY A 85 1.97 -8.85 0.02
CA GLY A 85 2.12 -8.52 -1.38
C GLY A 85 1.36 -9.41 -2.36
N THR A 86 0.52 -10.32 -1.86
CA THR A 86 -0.42 -11.09 -2.67
C THR A 86 -1.84 -10.95 -2.10
N ASN A 87 -2.84 -11.08 -2.96
CA ASN A 87 -4.26 -11.06 -2.55
C ASN A 87 -5.12 -11.87 -3.53
N GLY A 88 -6.44 -11.82 -3.33
CA GLY A 88 -7.39 -12.65 -4.05
C GLY A 88 -7.86 -13.82 -3.21
N GLN A 89 -8.81 -14.58 -3.75
CA GLN A 89 -9.42 -15.69 -3.01
C GLN A 89 -8.41 -16.83 -2.80
N HIS A 90 -7.53 -17.03 -3.78
CA HIS A 90 -6.50 -18.07 -3.82
C HIS A 90 -5.09 -17.47 -3.79
N CYS A 91 -4.95 -16.20 -3.38
CA CYS A 91 -3.66 -15.48 -3.41
C CYS A 91 -3.04 -15.38 -4.81
N GLU A 92 -3.87 -15.42 -5.85
CA GLU A 92 -3.49 -15.43 -7.27
C GLU A 92 -2.99 -14.08 -7.76
N ASN A 93 -3.38 -13.00 -7.10
CA ASN A 93 -3.01 -11.65 -7.50
C ASN A 93 -1.70 -11.23 -6.84
N VAL A 94 -0.78 -10.72 -7.65
CA VAL A 94 0.52 -10.22 -7.22
C VAL A 94 0.68 -8.80 -7.79
N PRO A 95 0.14 -7.75 -7.13
CA PRO A 95 0.03 -6.42 -7.74
C PRO A 95 1.36 -5.80 -8.19
N CYS A 96 2.47 -6.11 -7.53
CA CYS A 96 3.80 -5.63 -7.89
C CYS A 96 4.57 -6.56 -8.84
N GLN A 97 3.95 -7.63 -9.34
CA GLN A 97 4.59 -8.52 -10.30
C GLN A 97 4.79 -7.80 -11.64
N GLY A 98 6.00 -7.88 -12.18
CA GLY A 98 6.36 -7.25 -13.45
C GLY A 98 6.85 -5.81 -13.33
N ASP A 99 7.19 -5.37 -12.11
CA ASP A 99 7.79 -4.05 -11.83
C ASP A 99 6.99 -2.89 -12.44
N PRO A 100 5.72 -2.71 -12.04
CA PRO A 100 4.83 -1.72 -12.67
C PRO A 100 5.23 -0.26 -12.37
N CYS A 101 6.15 -0.04 -11.44
CA CYS A 101 6.72 1.28 -11.15
C CYS A 101 7.99 1.48 -11.98
N GLU A 102 7.90 2.34 -12.98
CA GLU A 102 8.99 2.64 -13.90
C GLU A 102 10.04 3.57 -13.26
N ASN A 103 11.16 3.78 -13.97
CA ASN A 103 12.16 4.81 -13.67
C ASN A 103 12.71 4.81 -12.23
N GLY A 104 12.87 3.61 -11.65
CA GLY A 104 13.40 3.43 -10.30
C GLY A 104 12.38 3.68 -9.19
N GLY A 105 11.08 3.75 -9.51
CA GLY A 105 10.02 3.78 -8.52
C GLY A 105 9.94 2.49 -7.70
N THR A 106 9.52 2.62 -6.44
CA THR A 106 9.30 1.46 -5.55
C THR A 106 7.82 1.10 -5.51
N CYS A 107 7.50 -0.17 -5.78
CA CYS A 107 6.13 -0.68 -5.73
C CYS A 107 5.72 -1.11 -4.32
N TYR A 108 4.54 -0.65 -3.90
CA TYR A 108 3.89 -1.07 -2.66
C TYR A 108 2.54 -1.70 -2.98
N PRO A 109 2.36 -3.01 -2.74
CA PRO A 109 1.09 -3.68 -2.98
C PRO A 109 0.07 -3.27 -1.92
N SER A 110 -1.20 -3.13 -2.33
CA SER A 110 -2.30 -2.88 -1.41
C SER A 110 -2.62 -4.12 -0.57
N LEU A 111 -3.03 -3.89 0.68
CA LEU A 111 -3.44 -4.94 1.61
C LEU A 111 -4.92 -5.33 1.48
N PHE A 112 -5.73 -4.49 0.84
CA PHE A 112 -7.19 -4.63 0.87
C PHE A 112 -7.82 -4.92 -0.49
N ASP A 113 -7.11 -4.61 -1.58
CA ASP A 113 -7.60 -4.78 -2.94
C ASP A 113 -6.46 -5.17 -3.89
N ASN A 114 -6.83 -5.49 -5.13
CA ASN A 114 -5.89 -5.87 -6.17
C ASN A 114 -5.23 -4.66 -6.85
N THR A 115 -4.67 -3.75 -6.04
CA THR A 115 -4.00 -2.54 -6.53
C THR A 115 -2.59 -2.41 -5.94
N PHE A 116 -1.84 -1.45 -6.46
CA PHE A 116 -0.52 -1.08 -5.97
C PHE A 116 -0.39 0.45 -5.97
N THR A 117 0.63 0.94 -5.26
CA THR A 117 1.03 2.34 -5.30
C THR A 117 2.52 2.43 -5.55
N CYS A 118 2.92 3.34 -6.44
CA CYS A 118 4.32 3.61 -6.70
C CYS A 118 4.82 4.80 -5.89
N SER A 119 5.98 4.64 -5.26
CA SER A 119 6.77 5.76 -4.75
C SER A 119 7.82 6.12 -5.78
N CYS A 120 7.64 7.27 -6.44
CA CYS A 120 8.52 7.73 -7.50
C CYS A 120 9.79 8.41 -6.95
N THR A 121 10.83 8.42 -7.77
CA THR A 121 12.00 9.28 -7.55
C THR A 121 11.63 10.75 -7.84
N ASN A 122 12.43 11.71 -7.38
CA ASN A 122 12.16 13.14 -7.60
C ASN A 122 12.11 13.55 -9.09
N GLU A 123 12.61 12.70 -9.99
CA GLU A 123 12.65 12.98 -11.43
C GLU A 123 11.41 12.49 -12.18
N TYR A 124 10.50 11.76 -11.53
CA TYR A 124 9.33 11.16 -12.18
C TYR A 124 8.06 11.26 -11.32
N TYR A 125 6.90 11.21 -11.96
CA TYR A 125 5.59 11.26 -11.32
C TYR A 125 4.53 10.44 -12.07
N GLY A 126 3.32 10.42 -11.50
CA GLY A 126 2.18 9.62 -11.98
C GLY A 126 2.11 8.25 -11.30
N ASP A 127 0.99 7.54 -11.54
CA ASP A 127 0.66 6.29 -10.84
C ASP A 127 1.71 5.19 -11.04
N THR A 128 2.43 5.21 -12.16
CA THR A 128 3.49 4.25 -12.52
C THR A 128 4.88 4.88 -12.61
N CYS A 129 5.07 6.14 -12.20
CA CYS A 129 6.34 6.86 -12.34
C CYS A 129 6.87 6.92 -13.78
N SER A 130 5.98 6.90 -14.78
CA SER A 130 6.32 6.89 -16.20
C SER A 130 6.56 8.29 -16.77
N THR A 131 6.04 9.34 -16.10
CA THR A 131 6.16 10.72 -16.59
C THR A 131 7.36 11.40 -15.95
N ARG A 132 8.26 11.94 -16.76
CA ARG A 132 9.42 12.70 -16.30
C ARG A 132 9.01 14.09 -15.80
N ASN A 133 9.60 14.53 -14.70
CA ASN A 133 9.53 15.90 -14.19
C ASN A 133 10.45 16.81 -15.02
N ASP A 134 9.87 17.57 -15.94
CA ASP A 134 10.59 18.53 -16.80
C ASP A 134 10.31 19.99 -16.44
N TYR A 135 9.48 20.26 -15.41
CA TYR A 135 9.10 21.61 -15.00
C TYR A 135 10.29 22.55 -14.70
N CYS A 136 11.41 22.01 -14.22
CA CYS A 136 12.61 22.78 -13.92
C CYS A 136 13.61 22.86 -15.08
N ASP A 137 13.41 22.16 -16.20
CA ASP A 137 14.36 22.09 -17.32
C ASP A 137 14.57 23.46 -17.98
N ALA A 138 13.50 24.27 -18.04
CA ALA A 138 13.55 25.61 -18.61
C ALA A 138 14.19 26.65 -17.68
N ALA A 139 14.69 26.25 -16.50
CA ALA A 139 15.19 27.13 -15.44
C ALA A 139 14.21 28.28 -15.13
N PRO A 140 12.95 27.99 -14.74
CA PRO A 140 11.90 28.99 -14.58
C PRO A 140 12.18 30.01 -13.47
N CYS A 141 13.03 29.68 -12.50
CA CYS A 141 13.37 30.56 -11.38
C CYS A 141 14.49 31.55 -11.77
N GLN A 142 14.18 32.84 -11.75
CA GLN A 142 15.08 33.93 -12.09
C GLN A 142 15.95 34.35 -10.90
N ASN A 143 16.89 35.27 -11.13
CA ASN A 143 17.70 35.95 -10.10
C ASN A 143 18.38 35.00 -9.09
N GLY A 144 18.80 33.81 -9.55
CA GLY A 144 19.47 32.81 -8.70
C GLY A 144 18.52 31.95 -7.84
N GLY A 145 17.22 31.98 -8.11
CA GLY A 145 16.24 31.11 -7.45
C GLY A 145 16.48 29.62 -7.72
N SER A 146 16.14 28.80 -6.74
CA SER A 146 16.23 27.34 -6.83
C SER A 146 14.87 26.74 -7.19
N CYS A 147 14.83 25.92 -8.23
CA CYS A 147 13.61 25.24 -8.69
C CYS A 147 13.45 23.88 -8.00
N TYR A 148 12.25 23.62 -7.49
CA TYR A 148 11.87 22.34 -6.89
C TYR A 148 10.58 21.82 -7.50
N VAL A 149 10.51 20.50 -7.68
CA VAL A 149 9.32 19.79 -8.15
C VAL A 149 8.72 18.99 -7.00
N TYR A 150 7.40 19.06 -6.86
CA TYR A 150 6.62 18.31 -5.86
C TYR A 150 5.43 17.67 -6.57
N GLY A 151 5.53 16.37 -6.89
CA GLY A 151 4.51 15.68 -7.67
C GLY A 151 4.36 16.30 -9.06
N ASP A 152 3.19 16.88 -9.34
CA ASP A 152 2.83 17.55 -10.60
C ASP A 152 2.98 19.10 -10.55
N GLN A 153 3.64 19.62 -9.51
CA GLN A 153 3.80 21.06 -9.30
C GLN A 153 5.26 21.48 -9.20
N GLN A 154 5.52 22.75 -9.53
CA GLN A 154 6.84 23.38 -9.45
C GLN A 154 6.77 24.61 -8.54
N ALA A 155 7.80 24.81 -7.74
CA ALA A 155 7.96 26.00 -6.90
C ALA A 155 9.38 26.55 -6.98
N CYS A 156 9.52 27.87 -6.89
CA CYS A 156 10.81 28.53 -6.76
C CYS A 156 11.06 28.95 -5.32
N VAL A 157 12.28 28.69 -4.83
CA VAL A 157 12.78 29.26 -3.59
C VAL A 157 13.71 30.40 -3.94
N CYS A 158 13.32 31.61 -3.58
CA CYS A 158 14.06 32.82 -3.93
C CYS A 158 15.18 33.12 -2.92
N PRO A 159 16.31 33.69 -3.36
CA PRO A 159 17.31 34.23 -2.46
C PRO A 159 16.74 35.37 -1.61
N ASP A 160 17.43 35.69 -0.52
CA ASP A 160 17.09 36.84 0.32
C ASP A 160 16.95 38.10 -0.55
N ALA A 161 15.93 38.91 -0.27
CA ALA A 161 15.55 40.12 -1.00
C ALA A 161 14.91 39.97 -2.38
N ILE A 162 14.86 38.77 -2.96
CA ILE A 162 14.18 38.50 -4.23
C ILE A 162 12.80 37.90 -3.94
N ASN A 163 11.80 38.23 -4.76
CA ASN A 163 10.43 37.74 -4.58
C ASN A 163 9.69 37.48 -5.90
N GLY A 164 8.45 36.99 -5.76
CA GLY A 164 7.60 36.52 -6.85
C GLY A 164 7.68 35.01 -7.04
N ASP A 165 6.66 34.43 -7.67
CA ASP A 165 6.53 32.97 -7.86
C ASP A 165 7.68 32.36 -8.67
N THR A 166 8.32 33.16 -9.52
CA THR A 166 9.48 32.78 -10.32
C THR A 166 10.74 33.58 -9.96
N CYS A 167 10.76 34.21 -8.78
CA CYS A 167 11.86 35.06 -8.33
C CYS A 167 12.20 36.21 -9.29
N GLN A 168 11.21 36.70 -10.04
CA GLN A 168 11.37 37.69 -11.10
C GLN A 168 11.54 39.12 -10.59
N TYR A 169 11.18 39.39 -9.33
CA TYR A 169 11.24 40.73 -8.76
C TYR A 169 12.50 40.88 -7.90
N ASP A 170 13.45 41.66 -8.42
CA ASP A 170 14.61 42.17 -7.68
C ASP A 170 14.39 43.66 -7.37
N PRO A 171 14.04 44.02 -6.11
CA PRO A 171 13.79 45.41 -5.74
C PRO A 171 15.02 46.31 -5.84
N CYS A 172 16.24 45.74 -5.82
CA CYS A 172 17.49 46.49 -5.92
C CYS A 172 18.19 46.35 -7.27
N GLY A 173 17.62 45.57 -8.19
CA GLY A 173 18.13 45.37 -9.54
C GLY A 173 17.53 46.37 -10.54
N PRO A 174 18.33 46.98 -11.44
CA PRO A 174 19.78 46.88 -11.59
C PRO A 174 20.60 47.90 -10.78
N LYS A 175 19.94 48.83 -10.05
CA LYS A 175 20.45 49.82 -9.07
C LYS A 175 19.48 51.01 -9.06
N PRO A 176 18.37 50.97 -8.31
CA PRO A 176 17.41 52.07 -8.28
C PRO A 176 17.99 53.31 -7.58
N CYS A 177 18.86 53.11 -6.57
CA CYS A 177 19.45 54.20 -5.81
C CYS A 177 20.58 54.89 -6.58
N GLN A 178 20.43 56.20 -6.78
CA GLN A 178 21.39 57.08 -7.43
C GLN A 178 22.44 57.61 -6.44
N ASN A 179 23.46 58.30 -6.97
CA ASN A 179 24.49 59.03 -6.20
C ASN A 179 25.15 58.17 -5.10
N ASP A 180 25.51 56.92 -5.43
CA ASP A 180 26.09 55.93 -4.51
C ASP A 180 25.22 55.58 -3.28
N GLY A 181 23.90 55.78 -3.39
CA GLY A 181 22.92 55.33 -2.40
C GLY A 181 22.93 53.82 -2.22
N LYS A 182 22.87 53.37 -0.96
CA LYS A 182 22.77 51.94 -0.66
C LYS A 182 21.31 51.50 -0.76
N CYS A 183 21.02 50.60 -1.69
CA CYS A 183 19.71 49.95 -1.76
C CYS A 183 19.54 48.96 -0.62
N VAL A 184 18.41 49.04 0.06
CA VAL A 184 17.97 48.10 1.08
C VAL A 184 16.62 47.54 0.64
N PRO A 185 16.51 46.24 0.38
CA PRO A 185 15.26 45.61 0.02
C PRO A 185 14.29 45.60 1.21
N GLY A 186 13.02 45.91 0.95
CA GLY A 186 11.92 45.93 1.90
C GLY A 186 11.07 44.66 1.85
N GLN A 187 10.03 44.60 2.68
CA GLN A 187 9.02 43.54 2.58
C GLN A 187 8.19 43.71 1.30
N ASP A 188 7.61 42.60 0.81
CA ASP A 188 6.69 42.55 -0.34
C ASP A 188 7.26 43.12 -1.66
N GLY A 189 8.59 43.12 -1.83
CA GLY A 189 9.25 43.57 -3.05
C GLY A 189 9.43 45.08 -3.19
N ALA A 190 9.20 45.84 -2.11
CA ALA A 190 9.63 47.23 -2.04
C ALA A 190 11.15 47.36 -1.87
N HIS A 191 11.69 48.56 -2.09
CA HIS A 191 13.07 48.91 -1.73
C HIS A 191 13.12 50.26 -1.02
N THR A 192 14.26 50.56 -0.40
CA THR A 192 14.55 51.83 0.25
C THR A 192 15.99 52.21 -0.04
N CYS A 193 16.22 53.46 -0.44
CA CYS A 193 17.56 53.98 -0.66
C CYS A 193 18.08 54.72 0.58
N LEU A 194 19.24 54.29 1.07
CA LEU A 194 19.97 55.02 2.10
C LEU A 194 20.91 56.03 1.43
N CYS A 195 20.50 57.30 1.45
CA CYS A 195 21.21 58.36 0.74
C CYS A 195 22.49 58.82 1.46
N PRO A 196 23.59 59.05 0.72
CA PRO A 196 24.78 59.67 1.27
C PRO A 196 24.53 61.12 1.70
N LEU A 197 25.44 61.65 2.52
CA LEU A 197 25.35 63.02 3.04
C LEU A 197 25.22 64.05 1.90
N GLY A 198 24.14 64.83 1.94
CA GLY A 198 23.86 65.88 0.97
C GLY A 198 22.99 65.46 -0.21
N PHE A 199 22.51 64.21 -0.24
CA PHE A 199 21.52 63.73 -1.19
C PHE A 199 20.21 63.37 -0.47
N HIS A 200 19.09 63.50 -1.18
CA HIS A 200 17.76 63.11 -0.72
C HIS A 200 16.85 62.75 -1.91
N GLY A 201 15.59 62.39 -1.62
CA GLY A 201 14.67 61.79 -2.59
C GLY A 201 14.52 60.29 -2.33
N ASP A 202 13.51 59.67 -2.94
CA ASP A 202 13.23 58.24 -2.75
C ASP A 202 14.34 57.37 -3.37
N ASP A 203 14.96 57.86 -4.45
CA ASP A 203 16.04 57.22 -5.18
C ASP A 203 17.39 57.94 -4.99
N CYS A 204 17.50 58.84 -4.01
CA CYS A 204 18.67 59.69 -3.78
C CYS A 204 19.07 60.58 -4.98
N GLU A 205 18.13 60.91 -5.84
CA GLU A 205 18.31 61.65 -7.10
C GLU A 205 18.57 63.15 -6.91
N VAL A 206 18.18 63.71 -5.76
CA VAL A 206 18.32 65.14 -5.49
C VAL A 206 19.60 65.40 -4.70
N GLY A 207 20.56 66.05 -5.34
CA GLY A 207 21.75 66.60 -4.67
C GLY A 207 21.48 67.96 -4.02
N LYS A 208 22.38 68.37 -3.12
CA LYS A 208 22.38 69.70 -2.48
C LYS A 208 22.02 70.81 -3.47
N TYR A 209 21.13 71.70 -3.01
CA TYR A 209 20.94 73.05 -3.57
C TYR A 209 22.29 73.69 -3.94
N PRO A 210 22.35 74.44 -5.06
CA PRO A 210 23.57 74.98 -5.65
C PRO A 210 24.42 75.83 -4.70
#